data_AF-A0A7S0HEB6-F1
#
_entry.id   AF-A0A7S0HEB6-F1
#
_cell.length_a   1.000
_cell.length_b   1.000
_cell.length_c   1.000
_cell.angle_alpha   90.00
_cell.angle_beta   90.00
_cell.angle_gamma   90.00
#
_symmetry.space_group_name_H-M   'P 1'
#
loop_
_entity.id
_entity.type
_entity.pdbx_description
1 polymer ?
#
loop_
_entity_poly.entity_id
_entity_poly.type
_entity_poly.pdbx_seq_one_letter_code
_entity_poly.pdbx_strand_id
1 'polypeptide(L)'
;YMHRTSALELFFLSQPPVLFDFSHIEASPEGGEEAKCAGGDRSFNQAKRVYKEILKQRKQTSLRRNFFRNPKRALLKYKLQEMWVNRLLSNFEYLMLLNSFAGRSYNDLTQYPVFPWILQDYTSENLDLEQASSFRDLSKPIGAQQEQQVAKLQERFEGMRDVEQQPFHYGTHYSTPGYVLWYLIRLEPFTRMAVHLQGGHFDVPDRLFWSVGETFKNCTTSINDVKELVPEFY
;
A
#
# COMPACT_ATOMS: atom_id res chain seq x y z
N TYR A 1 -8.24 -1.98 7.86
CA TYR A 1 -7.21 -1.63 8.85
C TYR A 1 -6.62 -2.90 9.43
N MET A 2 -5.29 -3.05 9.48
CA MET A 2 -4.60 -4.27 9.96
C MET A 2 -5.18 -5.60 9.42
N HIS A 3 -5.45 -5.67 8.11
CA HIS A 3 -6.10 -6.81 7.44
C HIS A 3 -7.50 -7.20 7.94
N ARG A 4 -8.11 -6.40 8.81
CA ARG A 4 -9.52 -6.52 9.23
C ARG A 4 -10.42 -5.64 8.36
N THR A 5 -11.63 -6.12 8.12
CA THR A 5 -12.70 -5.41 7.40
C THR A 5 -13.51 -4.50 8.34
N SER A 6 -12.86 -3.89 9.32
CA SER A 6 -13.47 -3.10 10.41
C SER A 6 -13.42 -1.60 10.20
N ALA A 7 -12.91 -1.09 9.07
CA ALA A 7 -12.69 0.35 8.87
C ALA A 7 -13.57 0.93 7.75
N LEU A 8 -13.80 2.25 7.82
CA LEU A 8 -14.53 3.03 6.83
C LEU A 8 -13.78 4.32 6.53
N GLU A 9 -13.55 4.60 5.25
CA GLU A 9 -13.00 5.89 4.80
C GLU A 9 -14.08 6.74 4.13
N LEU A 10 -14.14 8.01 4.52
CA LEU A 10 -15.09 8.98 4.00
C LEU A 10 -14.35 10.05 3.19
N PHE A 11 -14.82 10.28 1.96
CA PHE A 11 -14.28 11.29 1.05
C PHE A 11 -15.25 12.47 0.96
N PHE A 12 -14.72 13.68 1.10
CA PHE A 12 -15.48 14.93 1.08
C PHE A 12 -15.10 15.76 -0.15
N LEU A 13 -16.01 16.62 -0.61
CA LEU A 13 -15.76 17.46 -1.80
C LEU A 13 -14.77 18.59 -1.54
N SER A 14 -14.70 19.08 -0.30
CA SER A 14 -13.92 20.27 0.07
C SER A 14 -12.98 20.03 1.25
N GLN A 15 -12.81 18.78 1.68
CA GLN A 15 -11.98 18.42 2.83
C GLN A 15 -11.19 17.13 2.56
N PRO A 16 -10.03 16.95 3.21
CA PRO A 16 -9.29 15.70 3.16
C PRO A 16 -10.16 14.51 3.60
N PRO A 17 -9.94 13.31 3.03
CA PRO A 17 -10.65 12.11 3.46
C PRO A 17 -10.32 11.76 4.92
N VAL A 18 -11.25 11.11 5.60
CA VAL A 18 -11.06 10.66 6.99
C VAL A 18 -11.31 9.17 7.10
N LEU A 19 -10.35 8.46 7.71
CA LEU A 19 -10.43 7.03 7.98
C LEU A 19 -10.85 6.77 9.43
N PHE A 20 -11.88 5.96 9.61
CA PHE A 20 -12.36 5.49 10.91
C PHE A 20 -12.12 3.98 11.05
N ASP A 21 -11.49 3.55 12.14
CA ASP A 21 -11.41 2.15 12.51
C ASP A 21 -12.36 1.82 13.67
N PHE A 22 -13.09 0.73 13.52
CA PHE A 22 -14.08 0.25 14.49
C PHE A 22 -13.63 -1.02 15.21
N SER A 23 -12.33 -1.34 15.20
CA SER A 23 -11.81 -2.57 15.79
C SER A 23 -11.79 -2.59 17.32
N HIS A 24 -11.87 -1.43 17.99
CA HIS A 24 -11.67 -1.26 19.45
C HIS A 24 -12.87 -0.67 20.22
N ILE A 25 -14.09 -0.66 19.66
CA ILE A 25 -15.24 -0.20 20.44
C ILE A 25 -15.66 -1.31 21.42
N GLU A 26 -15.06 -1.32 22.60
CA GLU A 26 -15.53 -2.07 23.76
C GLU A 26 -16.90 -1.52 24.17
N ALA A 27 -17.85 -2.42 24.41
CA ALA A 27 -19.11 -2.07 25.05
C ALA A 27 -18.82 -1.64 26.50
N SER A 28 -19.58 -0.68 27.01
CA SER A 28 -19.56 -0.19 28.38
C SER A 28 -19.36 -1.32 29.42
N PRO A 29 -18.72 -1.04 30.58
CA PRO A 29 -18.37 -2.03 31.60
C PRO A 29 -19.57 -2.45 32.46
N GLU A 30 -20.66 -2.89 31.83
CA GLU A 30 -21.78 -3.54 32.52
C GLU A 30 -21.98 -4.94 31.93
N GLY A 31 -21.32 -5.93 32.56
CA GLY A 31 -21.53 -7.34 32.26
C GLY A 31 -20.23 -8.11 32.20
N GLY A 32 -19.90 -8.80 33.28
CA GLY A 32 -18.76 -9.71 33.35
C GLY A 32 -18.87 -10.91 32.42
N GLU A 33 -17.76 -11.65 32.39
CA GLU A 33 -17.44 -12.89 31.68
C GLU A 33 -16.57 -12.74 30.43
N GLU A 34 -15.45 -13.46 30.50
CA GLU A 34 -14.37 -13.59 29.53
C GLU A 34 -14.89 -13.88 28.12
N ALA A 35 -14.97 -12.84 27.29
CA ALA A 35 -15.28 -12.99 25.88
C ALA A 35 -14.04 -13.48 25.11
N LYS A 36 -13.88 -14.81 25.05
CA LYS A 36 -13.00 -15.51 24.10
C LYS A 36 -13.14 -14.93 22.69
N CYS A 37 -11.98 -14.76 22.04
CA CYS A 37 -11.70 -14.42 20.63
C CYS A 37 -12.87 -14.52 19.62
N ALA A 38 -13.81 -13.56 19.68
CA ALA A 38 -14.87 -13.35 18.68
C ALA A 38 -14.89 -11.89 18.17
N GLY A 39 -13.71 -11.25 18.11
CA GLY A 39 -13.57 -9.81 17.80
C GLY A 39 -13.74 -9.45 16.31
N GLY A 40 -13.60 -10.41 15.40
CA GLY A 40 -13.71 -10.18 13.95
C GLY A 40 -15.14 -9.86 13.49
N ASP A 41 -16.13 -10.62 13.94
CA ASP A 41 -17.52 -10.47 13.50
C ASP A 41 -18.23 -9.26 14.12
N ARG A 42 -17.90 -8.91 15.37
CA ARG A 42 -18.55 -7.79 16.08
C ARG A 42 -18.14 -6.43 15.49
N SER A 43 -16.84 -6.21 15.27
CA SER A 43 -16.31 -4.96 14.69
C SER A 43 -16.77 -4.74 13.24
N PHE A 44 -16.75 -5.79 12.41
CA PHE A 44 -17.31 -5.76 11.05
C PHE A 44 -18.79 -5.36 11.04
N ASN A 45 -19.57 -5.91 11.98
CA ASN A 45 -20.98 -5.56 12.11
C ASN A 45 -21.19 -4.09 12.50
N GLN A 46 -20.26 -3.48 13.22
CA GLN A 46 -20.34 -2.08 13.64
C GLN A 46 -20.02 -1.09 12.52
N ALA A 47 -18.92 -1.27 11.79
CA ALA A 47 -18.61 -0.46 10.60
C ALA A 47 -19.78 -0.50 9.60
N LYS A 48 -20.39 -1.68 9.43
CA LYS A 48 -21.59 -1.89 8.61
C LYS A 48 -22.83 -1.18 9.16
N ARG A 49 -23.00 -1.09 10.49
CA ARG A 49 -24.10 -0.35 11.14
C ARG A 49 -23.94 1.16 10.94
N VAL A 50 -22.76 1.71 11.23
CA VAL A 50 -22.45 3.14 11.03
C VAL A 50 -22.67 3.52 9.58
N TYR A 51 -22.14 2.73 8.65
CA TYR A 51 -22.39 2.92 7.23
C TYR A 51 -23.89 2.92 6.88
N LYS A 52 -24.68 1.95 7.39
CA LYS A 52 -26.13 1.91 7.17
C LYS A 52 -26.82 3.17 7.71
N GLU A 53 -26.36 3.73 8.82
CA GLU A 53 -26.92 4.95 9.39
C GLU A 53 -26.58 6.18 8.54
N ILE A 54 -25.33 6.32 8.11
CA ILE A 54 -24.90 7.32 7.13
C ILE A 54 -25.75 7.23 5.85
N LEU A 55 -26.05 6.02 5.40
CA LEU A 55 -26.92 5.80 4.24
C LEU A 55 -28.35 6.31 4.44
N LYS A 56 -28.92 6.19 5.64
CA LYS A 56 -30.28 6.68 5.92
C LYS A 56 -30.34 8.21 5.87
N GLN A 57 -29.29 8.88 6.33
CA GLN A 57 -29.17 10.33 6.28
C GLN A 57 -28.90 10.89 4.88
N ARG A 58 -28.79 10.03 3.85
CA ARG A 58 -28.61 10.47 2.45
C ARG A 58 -29.72 11.36 1.91
N LYS A 59 -30.96 11.19 2.35
CA LYS A 59 -32.05 12.08 1.91
C LYS A 59 -31.83 13.54 2.36
N GLN A 60 -30.91 13.75 3.30
CA GLN A 60 -30.56 15.05 3.88
C GLN A 60 -29.11 15.46 3.55
N THR A 61 -28.37 14.69 2.74
CA THR A 61 -26.94 14.93 2.44
C THR A 61 -26.60 14.67 0.97
N SER A 62 -25.48 15.22 0.48
CA SER A 62 -24.98 15.04 -0.89
C SER A 62 -24.23 13.71 -1.13
N LEU A 63 -24.30 12.78 -0.18
CA LEU A 63 -23.51 11.54 -0.16
C LEU A 63 -23.87 10.60 -1.33
N ARG A 64 -22.97 10.48 -2.31
CA ARG A 64 -23.12 9.56 -3.46
C ARG A 64 -22.95 8.08 -3.06
N ARG A 65 -23.64 7.19 -3.76
CA ARG A 65 -23.63 5.72 -3.51
C ARG A 65 -22.40 5.03 -4.09
N ASN A 66 -21.23 5.32 -3.53
CA ASN A 66 -19.99 4.64 -3.88
C ASN A 66 -19.52 3.80 -2.69
N PHE A 67 -20.08 2.60 -2.55
CA PHE A 67 -19.65 1.65 -1.54
C PHE A 67 -18.95 0.46 -2.19
N PHE A 68 -17.70 0.25 -1.80
CA PHE A 68 -16.84 -0.76 -2.39
C PHE A 68 -16.64 -1.88 -1.39
N ARG A 69 -17.54 -2.86 -1.46
CA ARG A 69 -17.47 -4.06 -0.63
C ARG A 69 -16.52 -5.11 -1.20
N ASN A 70 -16.27 -5.02 -2.51
CA ASN A 70 -15.42 -5.95 -3.24
C ASN A 70 -14.70 -5.16 -4.34
N PRO A 71 -13.36 -5.06 -4.26
CA PRO A 71 -12.53 -4.35 -5.24
C PRO A 71 -12.83 -4.80 -6.68
N LYS A 72 -12.84 -6.12 -6.93
CA LYS A 72 -13.08 -6.71 -8.25
C LYS A 72 -14.44 -6.30 -8.84
N ARG A 73 -15.50 -6.33 -8.02
CA ARG A 73 -16.84 -5.90 -8.47
C ARG A 73 -16.89 -4.41 -8.79
N ALA A 74 -16.13 -3.59 -8.07
CA ALA A 74 -16.09 -2.16 -8.35
C ALA A 74 -15.38 -1.86 -9.68
N LEU A 75 -14.23 -2.50 -9.95
CA LEU A 75 -13.52 -2.39 -11.23
C LEU A 75 -14.43 -2.71 -12.42
N LEU A 76 -15.18 -3.82 -12.34
CA LEU A 76 -16.13 -4.23 -13.37
C LEU A 76 -17.30 -3.25 -13.52
N LYS A 77 -17.88 -2.80 -12.41
CA LYS A 77 -19.05 -1.90 -12.43
C LYS A 77 -18.75 -0.57 -13.13
N TYR A 78 -17.57 0.02 -12.88
CA TYR A 78 -17.19 1.29 -13.50
C TYR A 78 -16.43 1.13 -14.81
N LYS A 79 -16.24 -0.11 -15.30
CA LYS A 79 -15.54 -0.41 -16.54
C LYS A 79 -14.16 0.28 -16.60
N LEU A 80 -13.45 0.35 -15.47
CA LEU A 80 -12.21 1.15 -15.37
C LEU A 80 -11.12 0.64 -16.31
N GLN A 81 -11.04 -0.69 -16.48
CA GLN A 81 -10.11 -1.29 -17.42
C GLN A 81 -10.44 -0.88 -18.86
N GLU A 82 -11.72 -0.83 -19.24
CA GLU A 82 -12.15 -0.38 -20.58
C GLU A 82 -11.80 1.09 -20.80
N MET A 83 -12.03 1.94 -19.79
CA MET A 83 -11.64 3.36 -19.84
C MET A 83 -10.13 3.53 -20.02
N TRP A 84 -9.32 2.78 -19.26
CA TRP A 84 -7.86 2.80 -19.38
C TRP A 84 -7.37 2.30 -20.75
N VAL A 85 -7.88 1.15 -21.23
CA VAL A 85 -7.54 0.60 -22.56
C VAL A 85 -7.89 1.60 -23.67
N ASN A 86 -9.03 2.30 -23.54
CA ASN A 86 -9.46 3.34 -24.48
C ASN A 86 -8.80 4.71 -24.24
N ARG A 87 -7.79 4.79 -23.36
CA ARG A 87 -7.04 6.03 -23.03
C ARG A 87 -7.90 7.17 -22.47
N LEU A 88 -9.04 6.84 -21.89
CA LEU A 88 -9.86 7.77 -21.09
C LEU A 88 -9.32 7.96 -19.67
N LEU A 89 -8.43 7.07 -19.24
CA LEU A 89 -7.64 7.18 -18.01
C LEU A 89 -6.16 7.02 -18.37
N SER A 90 -5.31 7.86 -17.80
CA SER A 90 -3.87 7.67 -17.81
C SER A 90 -3.47 6.45 -16.97
N ASN A 91 -2.23 5.98 -17.14
CA ASN A 91 -1.66 4.92 -16.30
C ASN A 91 -1.67 5.32 -14.81
N PHE A 92 -1.32 6.58 -14.51
CA PHE A 92 -1.30 7.10 -13.14
C PHE A 92 -2.70 7.06 -12.51
N GLU A 93 -3.70 7.60 -13.19
CA GLU A 93 -5.09 7.60 -12.68
C GLU A 93 -5.61 6.17 -12.49
N TYR A 94 -5.31 5.29 -13.45
CA TYR A 94 -5.73 3.89 -13.36
C TYR A 94 -5.06 3.18 -12.17
N LEU A 95 -3.76 3.37 -11.94
CA LEU A 95 -3.04 2.83 -10.78
C LEU A 95 -3.53 3.41 -9.45
N MET A 96 -3.82 4.70 -9.39
CA MET A 96 -4.43 5.33 -8.20
C MET A 96 -5.79 4.71 -7.89
N LEU A 97 -6.64 4.53 -8.90
CA LEU A 97 -7.94 3.87 -8.73
C LEU A 97 -7.75 2.43 -8.26
N LEU A 98 -6.86 1.65 -8.86
CA LEU A 98 -6.56 0.28 -8.43
C LEU A 98 -6.13 0.22 -6.96
N ASN A 99 -5.25 1.13 -6.53
CA ASN A 99 -4.84 1.27 -5.14
C ASN A 99 -6.04 1.56 -4.23
N SER A 100 -6.84 2.58 -4.54
CA SER A 100 -8.03 2.94 -3.74
C SER A 100 -9.03 1.78 -3.65
N PHE A 101 -9.28 1.08 -4.76
CA PHE A 101 -10.17 -0.08 -4.76
C PHE A 101 -9.60 -1.25 -3.96
N ALA A 102 -8.28 -1.43 -3.93
CA ALA A 102 -7.61 -2.42 -3.08
C ALA A 102 -7.62 -2.07 -1.58
N GLY A 103 -8.19 -0.92 -1.20
CA GLY A 103 -8.27 -0.45 0.18
C GLY A 103 -7.03 0.32 0.63
N ARG A 104 -6.17 0.73 -0.31
CA ARG A 104 -4.99 1.56 -0.02
C ARG A 104 -5.41 3.01 0.20
N SER A 105 -4.79 3.68 1.16
CA SER A 105 -5.16 5.04 1.57
C SER A 105 -3.95 5.83 2.06
N TYR A 106 -3.97 7.14 1.83
CA TYR A 106 -3.01 8.10 2.42
C TYR A 106 -3.20 8.28 3.94
N ASN A 107 -4.38 7.92 4.48
CA ASN A 107 -4.68 8.01 5.91
C ASN A 107 -4.16 6.82 6.73
N ASP A 108 -3.62 5.78 6.09
CA ASP A 108 -3.03 4.62 6.74
C ASP A 108 -1.69 4.27 6.08
N LEU A 109 -0.57 4.66 6.70
CA LEU A 109 0.77 4.37 6.19
C LEU A 109 1.04 2.87 6.03
N THR A 110 0.35 2.00 6.77
CA THR A 110 0.48 0.54 6.62
C THR A 110 -0.16 0.03 5.33
N GLN A 111 -1.02 0.83 4.72
CA GLN A 111 -1.74 0.55 3.46
C GLN A 111 -1.57 1.70 2.47
N TYR A 112 -0.40 2.34 2.46
CA TYR A 112 -0.11 3.42 1.53
C TYR A 112 -0.19 2.94 0.08
N PRO A 113 -0.62 3.78 -0.89
CA PRO A 113 -0.62 3.44 -2.30
C PRO A 113 0.75 2.99 -2.80
N VAL A 114 0.76 2.05 -3.73
CA VAL A 114 1.98 1.43 -4.29
C VAL A 114 2.04 1.66 -5.78
N PHE A 115 3.19 2.12 -6.25
CA PHE A 115 3.51 2.32 -7.66
C PHE A 115 4.72 1.49 -8.05
N PRO A 116 4.78 0.96 -9.29
CA PRO A 116 5.94 0.20 -9.73
C PRO A 116 7.13 1.13 -10.00
N TRP A 117 8.34 0.62 -9.81
CA TRP A 117 9.49 1.12 -10.57
C TRP A 117 9.25 0.96 -12.07
N ILE A 118 9.47 2.02 -12.85
CA ILE A 118 9.32 1.99 -14.32
C ILE A 118 10.66 2.05 -15.01
N LEU A 119 11.50 3.02 -14.63
CA LEU A 119 12.86 3.15 -15.18
C LEU A 119 13.82 2.21 -14.47
N GLN A 120 14.77 1.67 -15.21
CA GLN A 120 15.89 0.90 -14.67
C GLN A 120 17.26 1.57 -14.87
N ASP A 121 17.36 2.51 -15.81
CA ASP A 121 18.59 3.26 -16.03
C ASP A 121 18.62 4.53 -15.17
N TYR A 122 19.56 4.55 -14.22
CA TYR A 122 19.85 5.69 -13.36
C TYR A 122 21.34 6.08 -13.40
N THR A 123 22.08 5.57 -14.38
CA THR A 123 23.52 5.81 -14.50
C THR A 123 23.90 6.56 -15.77
N SER A 124 23.09 6.45 -16.83
CA SER A 124 23.31 7.22 -18.05
C SER A 124 23.08 8.71 -17.81
N GLU A 125 23.92 9.53 -18.43
CA GLU A 125 23.78 11.00 -18.42
C GLU A 125 22.50 11.44 -19.15
N ASN A 126 22.14 10.73 -20.23
CA ASN A 126 20.93 10.98 -21.01
C ASN A 126 20.07 9.72 -21.01
N LEU A 127 18.82 9.86 -20.57
CA LEU A 127 17.86 8.76 -20.52
C LEU A 127 17.13 8.63 -21.87
N ASP A 128 17.35 7.52 -22.57
CA ASP A 128 16.66 7.21 -23.83
C ASP A 128 15.34 6.47 -23.55
N LEU A 129 14.20 7.13 -23.75
CA LEU A 129 12.88 6.55 -23.52
C LEU A 129 12.37 5.68 -24.69
N GLU A 130 13.11 5.61 -25.79
CA GLU A 130 12.80 4.71 -26.92
C GLU A 130 13.51 3.35 -26.76
N GLN A 131 14.55 3.28 -25.93
CA GLN A 131 15.24 2.04 -25.61
C GLN A 131 14.46 1.20 -24.60
N ALA A 132 14.14 -0.04 -24.99
CA ALA A 132 13.52 -1.01 -24.08
C ALA A 132 14.36 -1.29 -22.83
N SER A 133 15.69 -1.22 -22.93
CA SER A 133 16.63 -1.36 -21.81
C SER A 133 16.59 -0.22 -20.79
N SER A 134 15.87 0.86 -21.05
CA SER A 134 15.65 1.92 -20.05
C SER A 134 14.54 1.57 -19.07
N PHE A 135 13.73 0.56 -19.38
CA PHE A 135 12.56 0.18 -18.60
C PHE A 135 12.73 -1.16 -17.89
N ARG A 136 12.14 -1.23 -16.70
CA ARG A 136 12.00 -2.44 -15.90
C ARG A 136 11.08 -3.45 -16.58
N ASP A 137 11.36 -4.74 -16.39
CA ASP A 137 10.42 -5.80 -16.76
C ASP A 137 9.26 -5.87 -15.75
N LEU A 138 8.13 -5.28 -16.14
CA LEU A 138 6.89 -5.23 -15.33
C LEU A 138 6.17 -6.57 -15.19
N SER A 139 6.58 -7.61 -15.94
CA SER A 139 6.05 -8.96 -15.75
C SER A 139 6.61 -9.65 -14.50
N LYS A 140 7.69 -9.11 -13.93
CA LYS A 140 8.41 -9.67 -12.79
C LYS A 140 8.33 -8.73 -11.58
N PRO A 141 8.38 -9.25 -10.34
CA PRO A 141 8.56 -8.41 -9.15
C PRO A 141 9.95 -7.76 -9.14
N ILE A 142 10.14 -6.70 -8.34
CA ILE A 142 11.40 -5.94 -8.28
C ILE A 142 12.60 -6.79 -7.86
N GLY A 143 12.42 -7.72 -6.92
CA GLY A 143 13.48 -8.63 -6.47
C GLY A 143 13.85 -9.72 -7.49
N ALA A 144 13.11 -9.84 -8.60
CA ALA A 144 13.32 -10.86 -9.64
C ALA A 144 13.76 -10.28 -10.98
N GLN A 145 14.29 -9.05 -11.00
CA GLN A 145 14.77 -8.42 -12.24
C GLN A 145 16.02 -9.08 -12.81
N GLN A 146 16.85 -9.69 -11.96
CA GLN A 146 18.11 -10.32 -12.35
C GLN A 146 18.06 -11.83 -12.07
N GLU A 147 18.54 -12.64 -13.03
CA GLU A 147 18.55 -14.11 -12.92
C GLU A 147 19.30 -14.60 -11.67
N GLN A 148 20.40 -13.93 -11.31
CA GLN A 148 21.16 -14.27 -10.10
C GLN A 148 20.32 -14.12 -8.82
N GLN A 149 19.44 -13.11 -8.75
CA GLN A 149 18.56 -12.93 -7.60
C GLN A 149 17.42 -13.95 -7.60
N VAL A 150 16.88 -14.29 -8.78
CA VAL A 150 15.90 -15.36 -8.92
C VAL A 150 16.44 -16.68 -8.37
N ALA A 151 17.68 -17.05 -8.73
CA ALA A 151 18.32 -18.26 -8.22
C ALA A 151 18.45 -18.25 -6.68
N LYS A 152 18.91 -17.14 -6.09
CA LYS A 152 19.01 -16.99 -4.62
C LYS A 152 17.65 -17.10 -3.92
N LEU A 153 16.61 -16.50 -4.51
CA LEU A 153 15.25 -16.56 -3.96
C LEU A 153 14.67 -17.97 -4.04
N GLN A 154 14.96 -18.71 -5.12
CA GLN A 154 14.57 -20.11 -5.27
C GLN A 154 15.29 -21.01 -4.28
N GLU A 155 16.61 -20.87 -4.14
CA GLU A 155 17.41 -21.62 -3.16
C GLU A 155 16.89 -21.40 -1.73
N ARG A 156 16.64 -20.14 -1.35
CA ARG A 156 16.05 -19.79 -0.04
C ARG A 156 14.69 -20.45 0.15
N PHE A 157 13.82 -20.39 -0.86
CA PHE A 157 12.49 -20.97 -0.79
C PHE A 157 12.54 -22.49 -0.63
N GLU A 158 13.43 -23.16 -1.38
CA GLU A 158 13.61 -24.61 -1.33
C GLU A 158 14.18 -25.07 0.01
N GLY A 159 15.18 -24.37 0.55
CA GLY A 159 15.74 -24.66 1.88
C GLY A 159 14.76 -24.46 3.04
N MET A 160 13.65 -23.74 2.83
CA MET A 160 12.58 -23.57 3.83
C MET A 160 11.51 -24.66 3.77
N ARG A 161 11.49 -25.51 2.73
CA ARG A 161 10.43 -26.53 2.58
C ARG A 161 10.44 -27.58 3.68
N ASP A 162 11.58 -27.79 4.31
CA ASP A 162 11.76 -28.78 5.38
C ASP A 162 11.41 -28.22 6.78
N VAL A 163 10.95 -26.97 6.87
CA VAL A 163 10.51 -26.31 8.10
C VAL A 163 8.98 -26.31 8.16
N GLU A 164 8.38 -26.38 9.36
CA GLU A 164 6.90 -26.35 9.53
C GLU A 164 6.24 -25.06 9.01
N GLN A 165 7.02 -23.99 8.81
CA GLN A 165 6.53 -22.72 8.29
C GLN A 165 6.34 -22.78 6.76
N GLN A 166 5.26 -22.18 6.25
CA GLN A 166 5.08 -22.07 4.80
C GLN A 166 6.28 -21.33 4.16
N PRO A 167 6.91 -21.92 3.14
CA PRO A 167 8.06 -21.31 2.49
C PRO A 167 7.65 -20.02 1.75
N PHE A 168 8.57 -19.07 1.71
CA PHE A 168 8.34 -17.77 1.09
C PHE A 168 9.62 -17.26 0.41
N HIS A 169 9.44 -16.44 -0.63
CA HIS A 169 10.58 -15.85 -1.35
C HIS A 169 11.15 -14.63 -0.62
N TYR A 170 10.27 -13.77 -0.10
CA TYR A 170 10.64 -12.48 0.50
C TYR A 170 10.27 -12.43 1.98
N GLY A 171 11.27 -12.20 2.83
CA GLY A 171 11.05 -11.91 4.26
C GLY A 171 10.70 -10.45 4.53
N THR A 172 10.79 -9.59 3.52
CA THR A 172 10.42 -8.18 3.56
C THR A 172 9.29 -7.91 2.57
N HIS A 173 8.56 -6.82 2.79
CA HIS A 173 7.40 -6.46 1.97
C HIS A 173 7.73 -5.24 1.11
N TYR A 174 7.15 -5.15 -0.09
CA TYR A 174 7.41 -4.05 -1.04
C TYR A 174 6.84 -2.69 -0.61
N SER A 175 5.98 -2.67 0.41
CA SER A 175 5.31 -1.47 0.92
C SER A 175 5.21 -1.57 2.43
N THR A 176 5.84 -0.62 3.14
CA THR A 176 5.80 -0.55 4.60
C THR A 176 5.70 0.92 5.02
N PRO A 177 5.16 1.24 6.22
CA PRO A 177 5.19 2.59 6.75
C PRO A 177 6.61 3.18 6.78
N GLY A 178 7.59 2.34 7.15
CA GLY A 178 8.99 2.72 7.18
C GLY A 178 9.48 3.21 5.83
N TYR A 179 9.13 2.52 4.75
CA TYR A 179 9.52 2.93 3.39
C TYR A 179 8.86 4.23 2.94
N VAL A 180 7.58 4.44 3.28
CA VAL A 180 6.87 5.69 2.97
C VAL A 180 7.54 6.87 3.69
N LEU A 181 7.77 6.74 5.00
CA LEU A 181 8.46 7.77 5.79
C LEU A 181 9.89 8.01 5.30
N TRP A 182 10.57 6.94 4.89
CA TRP A 182 11.93 7.01 4.37
C TRP A 182 12.01 7.75 3.04
N TYR A 183 11.11 7.46 2.09
CA TYR A 183 11.04 8.19 0.82
C TYR A 183 10.68 9.67 1.03
N LEU A 184 9.70 9.94 1.90
CA LEU A 184 9.12 11.27 2.09
C LEU A 184 9.78 12.07 3.23
N ILE A 185 10.95 11.65 3.71
CA ILE A 185 11.60 12.21 4.91
C ILE A 185 11.86 13.73 4.84
N ARG A 186 11.90 14.33 3.65
CA ARG A 186 12.07 15.79 3.46
C ARG A 186 10.76 16.59 3.43
N LEU A 187 9.62 15.93 3.62
CA LEU A 187 8.31 16.56 3.57
C LEU A 187 7.63 16.45 4.94
N GLU A 188 7.11 17.55 5.47
CA GLU A 188 6.20 17.49 6.62
C GLU A 188 4.81 17.00 6.16
N PRO A 189 4.08 16.22 6.98
CA PRO A 189 4.39 15.79 8.34
C PRO A 189 5.30 14.55 8.45
N PHE A 190 5.75 13.98 7.32
CA PHE A 190 6.49 12.71 7.30
C PHE A 190 7.85 12.79 7.99
N THR A 191 8.54 13.94 7.90
CA THR A 191 9.77 14.21 8.65
C THR A 191 9.55 13.99 10.15
N ARG A 192 8.55 14.65 10.74
CA ARG A 192 8.23 14.51 12.16
C ARG A 192 7.82 13.09 12.53
N MET A 193 7.06 12.41 11.68
CA MET A 193 6.68 11.02 11.90
C MET A 193 7.87 10.07 11.86
N ALA A 194 8.83 10.27 10.94
CA ALA A 194 10.06 9.50 10.85
C ALA A 194 10.94 9.68 12.10
N VAL A 195 11.11 10.93 12.55
CA VAL A 195 11.83 11.26 13.79
C VAL A 195 11.16 10.62 15.00
N HIS A 196 9.83 10.65 15.08
CA HIS A 196 9.10 10.01 16.16
C HIS A 196 9.29 8.48 16.16
N LEU A 197 9.19 7.84 14.99
CA LEU A 197 9.43 6.40 14.84
C LEU A 197 10.83 5.99 15.31
N GLN A 198 11.82 6.86 15.13
CA GLN A 198 13.22 6.64 15.48
C GLN A 198 13.60 7.15 16.89
N GLY A 199 12.63 7.28 17.79
CA GLY A 199 12.91 7.64 19.19
C GLY A 199 13.27 9.12 19.41
N GLY A 200 12.77 10.01 18.55
CA GLY A 200 12.88 11.47 18.71
C GLY A 200 14.06 12.11 17.99
N HIS A 201 14.85 11.36 17.22
CA HIS A 201 15.98 11.86 16.43
C HIS A 201 15.95 11.27 15.03
N PHE A 202 16.72 11.82 14.09
CA PHE A 202 16.90 11.18 12.79
C PHE A 202 17.65 9.86 12.92
N ASP A 203 17.44 8.96 11.94
CA ASP A 203 18.29 7.79 11.80
C ASP A 203 19.71 8.19 11.36
N VAL A 204 20.66 7.25 11.42
CA VAL A 204 22.03 7.50 10.95
C VAL A 204 22.01 7.87 9.45
N PRO A 205 22.85 8.82 9.01
CA PRO A 205 22.80 9.35 7.64
C PRO A 205 22.84 8.29 6.55
N ASP A 206 23.66 7.24 6.71
CA ASP A 206 23.84 6.17 5.72
C ASP A 206 22.58 5.33 5.47
N ARG A 207 21.63 5.34 6.41
CA ARG A 207 20.35 4.65 6.28
C ARG A 207 19.23 5.54 5.79
N LEU A 208 19.45 6.84 5.60
CA LEU A 208 18.44 7.75 5.08
C LEU A 208 18.37 7.67 3.55
N PHE A 209 17.21 7.98 3.00
CA PHE A 209 17.04 8.04 1.55
C PHE A 209 17.95 9.12 0.98
N TRP A 210 18.84 8.81 0.04
CA TRP A 210 19.75 9.82 -0.52
C TRP A 210 19.91 9.75 -2.04
N SER A 211 19.66 8.60 -2.66
CA SER A 211 19.76 8.42 -4.11
C SER A 211 18.71 7.46 -4.64
N VAL A 212 18.01 7.88 -5.69
CA VAL A 212 17.03 7.03 -6.41
C VAL A 212 17.74 5.85 -7.08
N GLY A 213 18.84 6.11 -7.79
CA GLY A 213 19.58 5.09 -8.51
C GLY A 213 20.21 4.03 -7.61
N GLU A 214 20.81 4.44 -6.47
CA GLU A 214 21.34 3.46 -5.51
C GLU A 214 20.21 2.67 -4.85
N THR A 215 19.04 3.29 -4.63
CA THR A 215 17.85 2.59 -4.13
C THR A 215 17.39 1.52 -5.12
N PHE A 216 17.26 1.86 -6.41
CA PHE A 216 16.85 0.91 -7.44
C PHE A 216 17.84 -0.26 -7.57
N LYS A 217 19.14 0.05 -7.57
CA LYS A 217 20.20 -0.95 -7.58
C LYS A 217 20.12 -1.89 -6.38
N ASN A 218 19.91 -1.36 -5.17
CA ASN A 218 19.73 -2.18 -3.97
C ASN A 218 18.48 -3.06 -4.10
N CYS A 219 17.36 -2.51 -4.56
CA CYS A 219 16.10 -3.26 -4.74
C CYS A 219 16.19 -4.40 -5.76
N THR A 220 17.14 -4.34 -6.70
CA THR A 220 17.32 -5.34 -7.77
C THR A 220 18.50 -6.27 -7.54
N THR A 221 19.35 -6.03 -6.54
CA THR A 221 20.54 -6.83 -6.24
C THR A 221 20.54 -7.45 -4.84
N SER A 222 19.64 -7.01 -3.95
CA SER A 222 19.46 -7.57 -2.61
C SER A 222 18.16 -8.34 -2.50
N ILE A 223 18.21 -9.56 -1.95
CA ILE A 223 17.00 -10.36 -1.66
C ILE A 223 16.21 -9.86 -0.44
N ASN A 224 16.79 -8.93 0.33
CA ASN A 224 16.18 -8.39 1.56
C ASN A 224 15.56 -7.01 1.34
N ASP A 225 15.80 -6.40 0.18
CA ASP A 225 15.31 -5.07 -0.15
C ASP A 225 14.48 -5.16 -1.43
N VAL A 226 13.16 -5.10 -1.29
CA VAL A 226 12.22 -5.29 -2.42
C VAL A 226 11.16 -4.19 -2.47
N LYS A 227 11.50 -2.98 -2.02
CA LYS A 227 10.58 -1.84 -2.01
C LYS A 227 10.17 -1.47 -3.44
N GLU A 228 8.87 -1.35 -3.64
CA GLU A 228 8.30 -0.63 -4.78
C GLU A 228 8.18 0.87 -4.43
N LEU A 229 7.76 1.68 -5.39
CA LEU A 229 7.63 3.12 -5.24
C LEU A 229 6.31 3.54 -4.59
N VAL A 230 6.27 4.81 -4.20
CA VAL A 230 5.06 5.55 -3.82
C VAL A 230 4.62 6.45 -4.99
N PRO A 231 3.34 6.89 -5.05
CA PRO A 231 2.85 7.73 -6.14
C PRO A 231 3.66 9.02 -6.34
N GLU A 232 4.22 9.59 -5.28
CA GLU A 232 4.95 10.87 -5.28
C GLU A 232 6.22 10.90 -6.14
N PHE A 233 6.64 9.75 -6.69
CA PHE A 233 7.72 9.67 -7.68
C PHE A 233 7.28 10.06 -9.11
N TYR A 234 5.99 10.28 -9.33
CA TYR A 234 5.37 10.63 -10.61
C TYR A 234 4.52 11.90 -10.46
#